data_AF-A0A1I5HX03-F1
#
_entry.id   AF-A0A1I5HX03-F1
#
_cell.length_a   1.000
_cell.length_b   1.000
_cell.length_c   1.000
_cell.angle_alpha   90.00
_cell.angle_beta   90.00
_cell.angle_gamma   90.00
#
_symmetry.space_group_name_H-M   'P 1'
#
loop_
_entity.id
_entity.type
_entity.pdbx_description
1 polymer ?
#
loop_
_entity_poly.entity_id
_entity_poly.type
_entity_poly.pdbx_seq_one_letter_code
_entity_poly.pdbx_strand_id
1 'polypeptide(L)'
;MPGQPRVVLLKPLVTSPLIDVGEFSYYDDPDEPTAFETRTVLYHYGPEKLVIGKYCALGEGVRFIMNGANHRMDGPSTFPFPIMGGDWAGHFDAITGLPGRGDTVLGNDVWLGYRAMVMPGGVRIGHGAIVASGAVVVDDVPDYGIAGGNPAKLIRRRYRDEDVERLLAIAWWTGRWTTSRSASARSWPAASTTWRRPPPNSRSSVTWQACRVRYPRKPAEAPRCSCPQWTEPNPGC
;
A
#
# COMPACT_ATOMS: atom_id res chain seq x y z
N MET A 1 10.83 -6.95 9.92
CA MET A 1 10.77 -8.41 10.22
C MET A 1 12.19 -8.94 10.43
N PRO A 2 12.45 -10.06 11.15
CA PRO A 2 13.82 -10.55 11.34
C PRO A 2 14.54 -10.71 9.99
N GLY A 3 15.67 -9.99 9.81
CA GLY A 3 16.45 -10.00 8.58
C GLY A 3 15.89 -9.18 7.41
N GLN A 4 14.75 -8.49 7.56
CA GLN A 4 14.16 -7.61 6.55
C GLN A 4 13.89 -6.23 7.17
N PRO A 5 14.90 -5.33 7.18
CA PRO A 5 14.79 -4.02 7.80
C PRO A 5 13.82 -3.08 7.06
N ARG A 6 13.63 -3.29 5.75
CA ARG A 6 12.72 -2.51 4.90
C ARG A 6 11.23 -2.77 5.12
N VAL A 7 10.86 -3.85 5.82
CA VAL A 7 9.45 -4.24 6.03
C VAL A 7 9.02 -4.05 7.48
N VAL A 8 8.00 -3.20 7.67
CA VAL A 8 7.43 -2.88 8.99
C VAL A 8 5.93 -3.16 9.04
N LEU A 9 5.45 -3.56 10.22
CA LEU A 9 4.01 -3.63 10.50
C LEU A 9 3.49 -2.23 10.81
N LEU A 10 2.34 -1.89 10.24
CA LEU A 10 1.76 -0.55 10.35
C LEU A 10 1.09 -0.31 11.70
N LYS A 11 0.37 -1.31 12.24
CA LYS A 11 -0.39 -1.16 13.50
C LYS A 11 0.41 -0.57 14.68
N PRO A 12 1.62 -1.07 15.00
CA PRO A 12 2.41 -0.50 16.10
C PRO A 12 3.09 0.83 15.77
N LEU A 13 3.08 1.25 14.50
CA LEU A 13 3.79 2.44 14.01
C LEU A 13 2.88 3.67 13.95
N VAL A 14 1.62 3.48 13.55
CA VAL A 14 0.65 4.57 13.39
C VAL A 14 0.27 5.18 14.74
N THR A 15 0.31 6.50 14.81
CA THR A 15 0.01 7.30 16.01
C THR A 15 -1.10 8.32 15.80
N SER A 16 -1.35 8.73 14.55
CA SER A 16 -2.42 9.66 14.19
C SER A 16 -3.80 9.09 14.53
N PRO A 17 -4.69 9.86 15.20
CA PRO A 17 -6.06 9.44 15.46
C PRO A 17 -6.94 9.40 14.20
N LEU A 18 -6.44 9.92 13.07
CA LEU A 18 -7.13 9.93 11.78
C LEU A 18 -6.77 8.70 10.92
N ILE A 19 -5.86 7.85 11.36
CA ILE A 19 -5.42 6.66 10.61
C ILE A 19 -5.72 5.41 11.44
N ASP A 20 -6.61 4.57 10.93
CA ASP A 20 -6.97 3.30 11.54
C ASP A 20 -6.38 2.15 10.72
N VAL A 21 -5.46 1.37 11.29
CA VAL A 21 -4.85 0.21 10.61
C VAL A 21 -5.21 -1.11 11.29
N GLY A 22 -5.41 -2.16 10.50
CA GLY A 22 -5.62 -3.53 10.94
C GLY A 22 -4.32 -4.27 11.27
N GLU A 23 -4.46 -5.38 11.99
CA GLU A 23 -3.35 -6.28 12.30
C GLU A 23 -2.72 -6.89 11.04
N PHE A 24 -1.42 -7.20 11.13
CA PHE A 24 -0.62 -7.85 10.07
C PHE A 24 -0.45 -7.06 8.76
N SER A 25 -1.10 -5.91 8.61
CA SER A 25 -0.86 -5.01 7.47
C SER A 25 0.52 -4.39 7.58
N TYR A 26 1.24 -4.39 6.46
CA TYR A 26 2.64 -3.97 6.41
C TYR A 26 2.90 -3.00 5.26
N TYR A 27 4.01 -2.26 5.39
CA TYR A 27 4.57 -1.42 4.36
C TYR A 27 6.03 -1.80 4.14
N ASP A 28 6.45 -1.77 2.88
CA ASP A 28 7.83 -2.03 2.44
C ASP A 28 8.45 -0.74 1.91
N ASP A 29 9.58 -0.30 2.48
CA ASP A 29 10.34 0.86 2.03
C ASP A 29 11.83 0.68 2.37
N PRO A 30 12.74 0.78 1.40
CA PRO A 30 14.16 0.55 1.62
C PRO A 30 14.82 1.67 2.43
N ASP A 31 14.25 2.88 2.42
CA ASP A 31 14.90 4.07 2.94
C ASP A 31 14.34 4.44 4.32
N GLU A 32 13.03 4.66 4.41
CA GLU A 32 12.38 5.12 5.65
C GLU A 32 11.03 4.42 5.92
N PRO A 33 11.05 3.10 6.23
CA PRO A 33 9.83 2.32 6.40
C PRO A 33 8.99 2.75 7.61
N THR A 34 9.62 3.35 8.63
CA THR A 34 8.91 3.87 9.81
C THR A 34 8.26 5.24 9.59
N ALA A 35 8.53 5.93 8.48
CA ALA A 35 7.96 7.25 8.20
C ALA A 35 6.65 7.16 7.39
N PHE A 36 5.86 6.11 7.62
CA PHE A 36 4.62 5.84 6.86
C PHE A 36 3.66 7.03 6.87
N GLU A 37 3.35 7.59 8.05
CA GLU A 37 2.37 8.67 8.20
C GLU A 37 2.78 9.94 7.44
N THR A 38 4.07 10.29 7.45
CA THR A 38 4.55 11.55 6.86
C THR A 38 4.94 11.42 5.39
N ARG A 39 5.38 10.23 4.95
CA ARG A 39 5.84 10.01 3.57
C ARG A 39 4.78 9.35 2.69
N THR A 40 3.87 8.57 3.27
CA THR A 40 2.86 7.79 2.52
C THR A 40 1.49 8.44 2.56
N VAL A 41 1.12 9.09 3.66
CA VAL A 41 -0.19 9.73 3.83
C VAL A 41 -0.03 11.24 3.72
N LEU A 42 -0.45 11.80 2.59
CA LEU A 42 -0.19 13.20 2.25
C LEU A 42 -1.45 14.06 2.43
N TYR A 43 -1.28 15.29 2.90
CA TYR A 43 -2.34 16.30 3.04
C TYR A 43 -3.49 15.90 3.98
N HIS A 44 -3.15 15.16 5.05
CA HIS A 44 -4.14 14.62 5.99
C HIS A 44 -4.42 15.56 7.16
N TYR A 45 -5.28 16.55 6.93
CA TYR A 45 -5.67 17.55 7.94
C TYR A 45 -7.01 17.25 8.62
N GLY A 46 -7.69 16.17 8.22
CA GLY A 46 -9.01 15.77 8.72
C GLY A 46 -10.17 16.55 8.09
N PRO A 47 -11.42 16.22 8.45
CA PRO A 47 -11.80 15.22 9.47
C PRO A 47 -11.78 13.77 8.96
N GLU A 48 -11.61 13.54 7.65
CA GLU A 48 -11.71 12.21 7.07
C GLU A 48 -10.57 11.31 7.52
N LYS A 49 -10.87 10.01 7.63
CA LYS A 49 -9.93 8.98 8.02
C LYS A 49 -9.31 8.28 6.84
N LEU A 50 -8.12 7.74 7.07
CA LEU A 50 -7.57 6.63 6.28
C LEU A 50 -7.77 5.34 7.08
N VAL A 51 -8.57 4.43 6.55
CA VAL A 51 -8.82 3.12 7.17
C VAL A 51 -8.15 2.05 6.32
N ILE A 52 -7.26 1.27 6.91
CA ILE A 52 -6.58 0.15 6.26
C ILE A 52 -6.95 -1.13 7.01
N GLY A 53 -7.57 -2.09 6.30
CA GLY A 53 -7.93 -3.39 6.86
C GLY A 53 -6.74 -4.23 7.30
N LYS A 54 -7.02 -5.46 7.73
CA LYS A 54 -6.01 -6.44 8.15
C LYS A 54 -5.34 -7.12 6.96
N TYR A 55 -4.13 -7.63 7.15
CA TYR A 55 -3.38 -8.43 6.16
C TYR A 55 -3.12 -7.72 4.82
N CYS A 56 -3.04 -6.39 4.81
CA CYS A 56 -2.73 -5.63 3.60
C CYS A 56 -1.23 -5.60 3.32
N ALA A 57 -0.87 -5.60 2.04
CA ALA A 57 0.50 -5.50 1.55
C ALA A 57 0.67 -4.20 0.77
N LEU A 58 1.44 -3.24 1.31
CA LEU A 58 1.70 -1.97 0.65
C LEU A 58 3.15 -1.94 0.15
N GLY A 59 3.32 -1.85 -1.17
CA GLY A 59 4.63 -1.73 -1.81
C GLY A 59 5.27 -0.36 -1.63
N GLU A 60 6.58 -0.29 -1.86
CA GLU A 60 7.36 0.94 -1.78
C GLU A 60 6.76 2.07 -2.63
N GLY A 61 6.76 3.27 -2.04
CA GLY A 61 6.34 4.49 -2.74
C GLY A 61 4.83 4.62 -2.96
N VAL A 62 4.01 3.72 -2.39
CA VAL A 62 2.56 3.93 -2.32
C VAL A 62 2.25 5.29 -1.69
N ARG A 63 1.22 5.98 -2.20
CA ARG A 63 0.76 7.27 -1.67
C ARG A 63 -0.75 7.30 -1.52
N PHE A 64 -1.19 7.84 -0.39
CA PHE A 64 -2.58 8.25 -0.15
C PHE A 64 -2.61 9.77 -0.18
N ILE A 65 -3.36 10.32 -1.12
CA ILE A 65 -3.61 11.75 -1.20
C ILE A 65 -4.93 12.00 -0.48
N MET A 66 -4.89 12.71 0.66
CA MET A 66 -6.07 12.97 1.47
C MET A 66 -6.74 14.30 1.08
N ASN A 67 -7.92 14.58 1.64
CA ASN A 67 -8.79 15.69 1.19
C ASN A 67 -8.15 17.09 1.31
N GLY A 68 -7.13 17.27 2.15
CA GLY A 68 -6.39 18.53 2.26
C GLY A 68 -5.66 18.97 0.99
N ALA A 69 -5.54 18.09 -0.01
CA ALA A 69 -4.96 18.42 -1.31
C ALA A 69 -5.96 19.09 -2.28
N ASN A 70 -7.27 19.10 -1.94
CA ASN A 70 -8.29 19.57 -2.87
C ASN A 70 -8.35 21.09 -2.92
N HIS A 71 -8.39 21.62 -4.15
CA HIS A 71 -8.65 23.02 -4.42
C HIS A 71 -10.07 23.19 -4.95
N ARG A 72 -10.67 24.35 -4.66
CA ARG A 72 -11.98 24.71 -5.20
C ARG A 72 -11.87 24.96 -6.70
N MET A 73 -12.74 24.34 -7.50
CA MET A 73 -12.70 24.35 -8.98
C MET A 73 -13.93 25.00 -9.63
N ASP A 74 -14.98 25.29 -8.85
CA ASP A 74 -16.23 25.91 -9.30
C ASP A 74 -16.18 27.46 -9.28
N GLY A 75 -15.05 28.03 -8.85
CA GLY A 75 -14.79 29.47 -8.86
C GLY A 75 -13.84 29.91 -9.98
N PRO A 76 -13.57 31.23 -10.09
CA PRO A 76 -12.71 31.80 -11.13
C PRO A 76 -11.21 31.51 -10.94
N SER A 77 -10.80 30.95 -9.80
CA SER A 77 -9.41 30.61 -9.49
C SER A 77 -9.35 29.42 -8.55
N THR A 78 -8.34 28.58 -8.71
CA THR A 78 -7.99 27.49 -7.78
C THR A 78 -7.01 27.94 -6.70
N PHE A 79 -6.52 29.18 -6.74
CA PHE A 79 -5.56 29.70 -5.76
C PHE A 79 -6.22 29.87 -4.38
N PRO A 80 -5.64 29.30 -3.30
CA PRO A 80 -6.25 29.33 -1.98
C PRO A 80 -5.93 30.65 -1.25
N PHE A 81 -6.45 31.77 -1.75
CA PHE A 81 -6.20 33.10 -1.18
C PHE A 81 -6.30 33.16 0.35
N PRO A 82 -7.33 32.57 1.00
CA PRO A 82 -7.47 32.67 2.46
C PRO A 82 -6.32 32.00 3.23
N ILE A 83 -5.71 30.94 2.69
CA ILE A 83 -4.57 30.24 3.34
C ILE A 83 -3.31 31.11 3.32
N MET A 84 -3.17 32.00 2.34
CA MET A 84 -1.99 32.85 2.20
C MET A 84 -1.94 34.01 3.21
N GLY A 85 -3.03 34.23 3.95
CA GLY A 85 -3.10 35.26 4.99
C GLY A 85 -3.28 36.67 4.45
N GLY A 86 -2.99 37.67 5.29
CA GLY A 86 -3.20 39.09 4.98
C GLY A 86 -4.69 39.44 4.91
N ASP A 87 -5.05 40.35 4.01
CA ASP A 87 -6.44 40.80 3.81
C ASP A 87 -7.39 39.67 3.40
N TRP A 88 -6.84 38.57 2.88
CA TRP A 88 -7.61 37.40 2.45
C TRP A 88 -8.01 36.46 3.60
N ALA A 89 -7.36 36.57 4.76
CA ALA A 89 -7.52 35.64 5.88
C ALA A 89 -8.95 35.60 6.45
N GLY A 90 -9.74 36.66 6.25
CA GLY A 90 -11.14 36.72 6.69
C GLY A 90 -12.11 35.86 5.88
N HIS A 91 -11.67 35.28 4.76
CA HIS A 91 -12.54 34.63 3.76
C HIS A 91 -12.37 33.11 3.70
N PHE A 92 -12.15 32.42 4.83
CA PHE A 92 -12.01 30.96 4.87
C PHE A 92 -13.26 30.22 4.37
N ASP A 93 -14.44 30.84 4.44
CA ASP A 93 -15.69 30.37 3.84
C ASP A 93 -15.55 30.12 2.32
N ALA A 94 -14.66 30.85 1.63
CA ALA A 94 -14.42 30.67 0.20
C ALA A 94 -13.70 29.35 -0.17
N ILE A 95 -13.08 28.67 0.80
CA ILE A 95 -12.33 27.42 0.60
C ILE A 95 -12.77 26.27 1.51
N THR A 96 -13.59 26.57 2.52
CA THR A 96 -14.24 25.58 3.40
C THR A 96 -15.58 25.16 2.82
N GLY A 97 -16.11 24.01 3.25
CA GLY A 97 -17.40 23.51 2.75
C GLY A 97 -17.35 22.81 1.39
N LEU A 98 -16.15 22.52 0.86
CA LEU A 98 -16.01 21.51 -0.20
C LEU A 98 -16.65 20.22 0.31
N PRO A 99 -17.56 19.56 -0.45
CA PRO A 99 -18.22 18.36 0.02
C PRO A 99 -17.16 17.32 0.37
N GLY A 100 -17.03 17.03 1.66
CA GLY A 100 -16.16 15.97 2.16
C GLY A 100 -16.60 14.68 1.48
N ARG A 101 -15.71 14.11 0.67
CA ARG A 101 -16.05 12.91 -0.11
C ARG A 101 -16.01 11.64 0.75
N GLY A 102 -15.66 11.75 2.03
CA GLY A 102 -15.63 10.65 2.99
C GLY A 102 -14.24 10.02 3.16
N ASP A 103 -14.19 9.02 4.04
CA ASP A 103 -12.98 8.30 4.41
C ASP A 103 -12.40 7.51 3.25
N THR A 104 -11.07 7.44 3.16
CA THR A 104 -10.40 6.48 2.26
C THR A 104 -10.32 5.13 2.96
N VAL A 105 -10.93 4.10 2.37
CA VAL A 105 -11.10 2.80 3.02
C VAL A 105 -10.51 1.68 2.19
N LEU A 106 -9.47 1.05 2.73
CA LEU A 106 -8.95 -0.21 2.24
C LEU A 106 -9.56 -1.34 3.05
N GLY A 107 -10.12 -2.31 2.35
CA GLY A 107 -10.55 -3.57 2.90
C GLY A 107 -9.39 -4.40 3.45
N ASN A 108 -9.70 -5.61 3.92
CA ASN A 108 -8.72 -6.61 4.32
C ASN A 108 -8.11 -7.30 3.09
N ASP A 109 -6.90 -7.86 3.22
CA ASP A 109 -6.19 -8.58 2.13
C ASP A 109 -5.96 -7.74 0.86
N VAL A 110 -5.82 -6.42 1.01
CA VAL A 110 -5.54 -5.53 -0.15
C VAL A 110 -4.06 -5.54 -0.47
N TRP A 111 -3.73 -5.66 -1.76
CA TRP A 111 -2.37 -5.48 -2.26
C TRP A 111 -2.27 -4.20 -3.10
N LEU A 112 -1.48 -3.24 -2.63
CA LEU A 112 -1.08 -2.07 -3.41
C LEU A 112 0.34 -2.26 -3.96
N GLY A 113 0.45 -2.24 -5.28
CA GLY A 113 1.72 -2.34 -5.99
C GLY A 113 2.63 -1.13 -5.81
N TYR A 114 3.87 -1.28 -6.24
CA TYR A 114 4.91 -0.24 -6.18
C TYR A 114 4.40 1.09 -6.75
N ARG A 115 4.51 2.18 -5.99
CA ARG A 115 4.09 3.53 -6.40
C ARG A 115 2.63 3.66 -6.85
N ALA A 116 1.72 2.81 -6.36
CA ALA A 116 0.30 3.06 -6.53
C ALA A 116 -0.12 4.32 -5.74
N MET A 117 -0.97 5.14 -6.34
CA MET A 117 -1.50 6.36 -5.74
C MET A 117 -3.02 6.24 -5.56
N VAL A 118 -3.51 6.51 -4.36
CA VAL A 118 -4.94 6.55 -4.05
C VAL A 118 -5.34 7.99 -3.86
N MET A 119 -6.29 8.46 -4.68
CA MET A 119 -6.75 9.85 -4.71
C MET A 119 -7.79 10.12 -3.63
N PRO A 120 -7.96 11.39 -3.20
CA PRO A 120 -8.95 11.74 -2.20
C PRO A 120 -10.33 11.62 -2.82
N GLY A 121 -11.32 11.18 -2.04
CA GLY A 121 -12.63 11.01 -2.63
C GLY A 121 -13.59 10.03 -1.96
N GLY A 122 -13.31 9.56 -0.74
CA GLY A 122 -14.10 8.46 -0.19
C GLY A 122 -13.84 7.12 -0.90
N VAL A 123 -12.68 6.97 -1.55
CA VAL A 123 -12.37 5.78 -2.35
C VAL A 123 -12.36 4.55 -1.45
N ARG A 124 -13.17 3.55 -1.82
CA ARG A 124 -13.18 2.23 -1.21
C ARG A 124 -12.46 1.23 -2.10
N ILE A 125 -11.39 0.65 -1.58
CA ILE A 125 -10.68 -0.48 -2.19
C ILE A 125 -11.14 -1.75 -1.49
N GLY A 126 -11.90 -2.60 -2.20
CA GLY A 126 -12.55 -3.77 -1.65
C GLY A 126 -11.61 -4.83 -1.09
N HIS A 127 -12.17 -5.76 -0.29
CA HIS A 127 -11.46 -6.90 0.28
C HIS A 127 -10.78 -7.75 -0.79
N GLY A 128 -9.53 -8.13 -0.59
CA GLY A 128 -8.79 -8.95 -1.54
C GLY A 128 -8.45 -8.25 -2.86
N ALA A 129 -8.69 -6.94 -2.98
CA ALA A 129 -8.38 -6.21 -4.21
C ALA A 129 -6.87 -6.09 -4.44
N ILE A 130 -6.49 -6.00 -5.71
CA ILE A 130 -5.10 -5.79 -6.15
C ILE A 130 -5.06 -4.52 -6.99
N VAL A 131 -4.19 -3.59 -6.62
CA VAL A 131 -3.91 -2.39 -7.40
C VAL A 131 -2.51 -2.52 -7.97
N ALA A 132 -2.41 -2.51 -9.29
CA ALA A 132 -1.13 -2.65 -9.99
C ALA A 132 -0.16 -1.50 -9.66
N SER A 133 1.13 -1.78 -9.84
CA SER A 133 2.18 -0.77 -9.67
C SER A 133 1.94 0.46 -10.55
N GLY A 134 2.18 1.65 -10.00
CA GLY A 134 2.02 2.93 -10.70
C GLY A 134 0.58 3.34 -11.02
N ALA A 135 -0.42 2.58 -10.55
CA ALA A 135 -1.82 2.90 -10.80
C ALA A 135 -2.28 4.13 -10.00
N VAL A 136 -3.16 4.94 -10.58
CA VAL A 136 -3.78 6.11 -9.91
C VAL A 136 -5.27 5.83 -9.70
N VAL A 137 -5.62 5.43 -8.49
CA VAL A 137 -6.98 5.04 -8.10
C VAL A 137 -7.80 6.30 -7.82
N VAL A 138 -8.76 6.58 -8.68
CA VAL A 138 -9.68 7.73 -8.60
C VAL A 138 -11.12 7.33 -8.27
N ASP A 139 -11.43 6.04 -8.37
CA ASP A 139 -12.76 5.45 -8.18
C ASP A 139 -12.64 4.19 -7.31
N ASP A 140 -13.76 3.72 -6.76
CA ASP A 140 -13.83 2.47 -6.00
C ASP A 140 -13.31 1.25 -6.78
N VAL A 141 -12.62 0.35 -6.07
CA VAL A 141 -12.21 -0.95 -6.59
C VAL A 141 -13.06 -2.03 -5.92
N PRO A 142 -13.76 -2.90 -6.68
CA PRO A 142 -14.61 -3.92 -6.10
C PRO A 142 -13.79 -4.97 -5.33
N ASP A 143 -14.45 -5.70 -4.43
CA ASP A 143 -13.85 -6.82 -3.72
C ASP A 143 -13.26 -7.83 -4.74
N TYR A 144 -12.04 -8.27 -4.47
CA TYR A 144 -11.26 -9.16 -5.33
C TYR A 144 -11.05 -8.63 -6.76
N GLY A 145 -11.25 -7.33 -6.99
CA GLY A 145 -10.94 -6.66 -8.24
C GLY A 145 -9.44 -6.49 -8.40
N ILE A 146 -8.96 -6.57 -9.65
CA ILE A 146 -7.61 -6.19 -10.03
C ILE A 146 -7.73 -4.93 -10.88
N ALA A 147 -7.20 -3.83 -10.39
CA ALA A 147 -7.22 -2.53 -11.07
C ALA A 147 -5.81 -2.07 -11.43
N GLY A 148 -5.69 -1.29 -12.50
CA GLY A 148 -4.42 -0.70 -12.93
C GLY A 148 -4.60 0.43 -13.94
N GLY A 149 -3.53 1.20 -14.18
CA GLY A 149 -3.53 2.34 -15.10
C GLY A 149 -3.67 3.69 -14.42
N ASN A 150 -3.66 4.76 -15.22
CA ASN A 150 -3.86 6.13 -14.79
C ASN A 150 -4.81 6.85 -15.78
N PRO A 151 -6.09 7.08 -15.43
CA PRO A 151 -6.74 6.63 -14.20
C PRO A 151 -6.85 5.10 -14.13
N ALA A 152 -6.84 4.54 -12.92
CA ALA A 152 -6.97 3.11 -12.72
C ALA A 152 -8.34 2.62 -13.17
N LYS A 153 -8.35 1.51 -13.90
CA LYS A 153 -9.57 0.82 -14.34
C LYS A 153 -9.53 -0.64 -13.92
N LEU A 154 -10.71 -1.23 -13.71
CA LEU A 154 -10.83 -2.66 -13.43
C LEU A 154 -10.34 -3.44 -14.65
N ILE A 155 -9.30 -4.24 -14.46
CA ILE A 155 -8.73 -5.13 -15.47
C ILE A 155 -9.53 -6.44 -15.50
N ARG A 156 -9.72 -7.04 -14.32
CA ARG A 156 -10.50 -8.27 -14.12
C ARG A 156 -10.77 -8.51 -12.64
N ARG A 157 -11.61 -9.49 -12.31
CA ARG A 157 -11.71 -10.05 -10.95
C ARG A 157 -10.72 -11.20 -10.76
N ARG A 158 -10.31 -11.46 -9.51
CA ARG A 158 -9.47 -12.60 -9.12
C ARG A 158 -10.24 -13.91 -9.27
N TYR A 159 -11.54 -13.89 -8.97
CA TYR A 159 -12.44 -15.04 -8.94
C TYR A 159 -13.78 -14.70 -9.59
N ARG A 160 -14.63 -15.73 -9.76
CA ARG A 160 -16.03 -15.56 -10.15
C ARG A 160 -16.85 -15.02 -8.98
N ASP A 161 -18.01 -14.45 -9.29
CA ASP A 161 -18.84 -13.74 -8.32
C ASP A 161 -19.30 -14.66 -7.17
N GLU A 162 -19.67 -15.90 -7.45
CA GLU A 162 -20.10 -16.84 -6.41
C GLU A 162 -18.95 -17.22 -5.46
N ASP A 163 -17.72 -17.23 -5.96
CA ASP A 163 -16.53 -17.53 -5.16
C ASP A 163 -16.13 -16.30 -4.33
N VAL A 164 -16.30 -15.09 -4.87
CA VAL A 164 -16.14 -13.84 -4.12
C VAL A 164 -17.14 -13.78 -2.96
N GLU A 165 -18.42 -14.05 -3.20
CA GLU A 165 -19.46 -14.08 -2.18
C GLU A 165 -19.12 -15.08 -1.05
N ARG A 166 -18.67 -16.29 -1.40
CA ARG A 166 -18.22 -17.28 -0.41
C ARG A 166 -17.05 -16.77 0.43
N LEU A 167 -16.05 -16.16 -0.20
CA LEU A 167 -14.88 -15.62 0.52
C LEU A 167 -15.25 -14.47 1.44
N LEU A 168 -16.17 -13.59 1.01
CA LEU A 168 -16.71 -12.50 1.82
C LEU A 168 -17.52 -13.03 3.01
N ALA A 169 -18.33 -14.08 2.82
CA ALA A 169 -19.08 -14.73 3.88
C ALA A 169 -18.16 -15.43 4.92
N ILE A 170 -17.08 -16.06 4.45
CA ILE A 170 -16.06 -16.68 5.30
C ILE A 170 -15.33 -15.63 6.15
N ALA A 171 -15.08 -14.44 5.58
CA ALA A 171 -14.40 -13.32 6.22
C ALA A 171 -13.17 -13.76 7.05
N TRP A 172 -12.26 -14.48 6.40
CA TRP A 172 -11.19 -15.22 7.08
C TRP A 172 -10.29 -14.35 7.97
N TRP A 173 -10.16 -13.07 7.62
CA TRP A 173 -9.41 -12.05 8.36
C TRP A 173 -10.01 -11.68 9.73
N THR A 174 -11.26 -12.09 10.03
CA THR A 174 -11.92 -11.74 11.30
C THR A 174 -11.40 -12.50 12.52
N GLY A 175 -10.54 -13.50 12.33
CA GLY A 175 -9.93 -14.26 13.44
C GLY A 175 -10.88 -15.24 14.15
N ARG A 176 -12.10 -15.47 13.63
CA ARG A 176 -13.01 -16.53 14.12
C ARG A 176 -12.48 -17.96 13.87
N TRP A 177 -11.41 -18.06 13.10
CA TRP A 177 -10.75 -19.32 12.76
C TRP A 177 -9.70 -19.63 13.82
N THR A 178 -10.11 -20.33 14.88
CA THR A 178 -9.16 -20.91 15.83
C THR A 178 -8.28 -21.93 15.11
N THR A 179 -6.96 -21.76 15.22
CA THR A 179 -5.92 -22.66 14.73
C THR A 179 -6.02 -24.02 15.44
N SER A 180 -6.97 -24.86 15.08
CA SER A 180 -7.08 -26.22 15.62
C SER A 180 -7.03 -27.33 14.57
N ARG A 181 -6.97 -27.04 13.27
CA ARG A 181 -6.79 -28.08 12.24
C ARG A 181 -5.78 -27.69 11.15
N SER A 182 -4.55 -28.15 11.38
CA SER A 182 -3.71 -28.84 10.39
C SER A 182 -3.44 -28.14 9.04
N ALA A 183 -2.55 -27.16 9.06
CA ALA A 183 -1.44 -27.11 8.11
C ALA A 183 -0.25 -26.59 8.90
N SER A 184 0.96 -27.08 8.64
CA SER A 184 2.20 -26.67 9.29
C SER A 184 2.49 -25.18 9.04
N ALA A 185 1.76 -24.30 9.72
CA ALA A 185 2.20 -22.96 10.00
C ALA A 185 3.44 -23.13 10.88
N ARG A 186 4.62 -22.98 10.27
CA ARG A 186 5.80 -22.59 11.04
C ARG A 186 5.34 -21.43 11.88
N SER A 187 5.28 -21.65 13.19
CA SER A 187 4.97 -20.63 14.17
C SER A 187 5.74 -19.37 13.79
N TRP A 188 5.04 -18.36 13.29
CA TRP A 188 5.58 -17.01 13.35
C TRP A 188 5.64 -16.72 14.84
N PRO A 189 6.84 -16.52 15.42
CA PRO A 189 6.91 -16.20 16.83
C PRO A 189 6.06 -14.95 17.06
N ALA A 190 5.13 -15.05 18.00
CA ALA A 190 4.41 -13.90 18.50
C ALA A 190 5.43 -12.80 18.77
N ALA A 191 5.22 -11.62 18.19
CA ALA A 191 6.09 -10.48 18.41
C ALA A 191 5.93 -9.99 19.85
N SER A 192 6.44 -10.74 20.83
CA SER A 192 6.76 -10.22 22.15
C SER A 192 8.00 -9.35 21.99
N THR A 193 7.82 -8.12 21.55
CA THR A 193 8.91 -7.15 21.47
C THR A 193 8.59 -6.04 22.44
N THR A 194 9.07 -6.17 23.67
CA THR A 194 9.43 -5.01 24.47
C THR A 194 10.55 -4.29 23.72
N TRP A 195 10.17 -3.33 22.88
CA TRP A 195 11.11 -2.48 22.15
C TRP A 195 11.82 -1.56 23.15
N ARG A 196 13.06 -1.87 23.52
CA ARG A 196 13.97 -0.88 24.11
C ARG A 196 14.78 -0.25 22.96
N ARG A 197 14.78 1.09 22.90
CA ARG A 197 15.66 1.86 21.99
C ARG A 197 17.13 1.45 22.25
N PRO A 198 17.94 1.15 21.22
CA PRO A 198 19.38 1.06 21.42
C PRO A 198 19.96 2.47 21.60
N PRO A 199 20.95 2.67 22.49
CA PRO A 199 21.65 3.94 22.61
C PRO A 199 22.53 4.22 21.39
N PRO A 200 22.78 5.49 21.05
CA PRO A 200 23.61 5.84 19.92
C PRO A 200 25.09 5.58 20.26
N ASN A 201 25.80 4.99 19.30
CA ASN A 201 27.24 4.71 19.29
C ASN A 201 27.75 3.53 20.12
N SER A 202 27.88 2.37 19.46
CA SER A 202 29.08 1.54 19.64
C SER A 202 29.42 0.79 18.35
N ARG A 203 30.63 1.02 17.84
CA ARG A 203 31.26 0.19 16.81
C ARG A 203 31.64 -1.13 17.48
N SER A 204 31.06 -2.24 17.04
CA SER A 204 31.64 -3.56 17.27
C SER A 204 31.35 -4.47 16.09
N SER A 205 32.43 -4.94 15.48
CA SER A 205 32.44 -5.95 14.43
C SER A 205 32.00 -7.29 15.02
N VAL A 206 30.89 -7.83 14.54
CA VAL A 206 30.49 -9.21 14.80
C VAL A 206 30.56 -9.98 13.48
N THR A 207 31.58 -10.83 13.36
CA THR A 207 31.70 -11.83 12.31
C THR A 207 30.73 -12.97 12.59
N TRP A 208 29.77 -13.20 11.69
CA TRP A 208 28.87 -14.34 11.75
C TRP A 208 29.35 -15.44 10.80
N GLN A 209 29.65 -16.62 11.35
CA GLN A 209 29.82 -17.86 10.59
C GLN A 209 28.52 -18.19 9.86
N ALA A 210 28.57 -18.16 8.53
CA ALA A 210 27.46 -18.52 7.68
C ALA A 210 27.14 -20.03 7.78
N CYS A 211 25.94 -20.35 8.25
CA CYS A 211 25.37 -21.69 8.09
C CYS A 211 25.05 -21.89 6.60
N ARG A 212 25.85 -22.72 5.91
CA ARG A 212 25.68 -23.02 4.48
C ARG A 212 24.41 -23.84 4.26
N VAL A 213 23.36 -23.21 3.74
CA VAL A 213 22.23 -23.91 3.12
C VAL A 213 22.68 -24.45 1.76
N ARG A 214 22.77 -25.78 1.62
CA ARG A 214 23.01 -26.44 0.32
C ARG A 214 21.71 -26.43 -0.48
N TYR A 215 21.70 -25.71 -1.60
CA TYR A 215 20.71 -25.94 -2.66
C TYR A 215 21.09 -27.18 -3.47
N PRO A 216 20.14 -28.05 -3.85
CA PRO A 216 20.41 -29.12 -4.80
C PRO A 216 20.79 -28.51 -6.16
N ARG A 217 21.95 -28.91 -6.68
CA ARG A 217 22.42 -28.54 -8.02
C ARG A 217 21.49 -29.16 -9.06
N LYS A 218 20.98 -28.35 -10.00
CA LYS A 218 20.44 -28.87 -11.27
C LYS A 218 21.59 -29.52 -12.06
N PRO A 219 21.38 -30.66 -12.75
CA PRO A 219 22.39 -31.18 -13.66
C PRO A 219 22.52 -30.28 -14.89
N ALA A 220 23.77 -30.11 -15.31
CA ALA A 220 24.18 -29.31 -16.45
C ALA A 220 23.93 -30.08 -17.75
N GLU A 221 23.38 -29.39 -18.74
CA GLU A 221 23.66 -29.64 -20.16
C GLU A 221 23.36 -28.37 -20.96
N ALA A 222 24.40 -27.82 -21.58
CA ALA A 222 24.33 -27.01 -22.79
C ALA A 222 25.41 -27.62 -23.70
N PRO A 223 25.23 -27.70 -25.04
CA PRO A 223 25.45 -26.49 -25.82
C PRO A 223 24.69 -26.39 -27.16
N ARG A 224 24.39 -25.16 -27.60
CA ARG A 224 24.97 -24.50 -28.81
C ARG A 224 24.04 -23.39 -29.31
N CYS A 225 24.69 -22.27 -29.61
CA CYS A 225 24.12 -21.04 -30.15
C CYS A 225 23.60 -21.22 -31.59
N SER A 226 22.51 -20.53 -31.91
CA SER A 226 22.37 -19.82 -33.19
C SER A 226 21.47 -18.60 -32.99
N CYS A 227 22.06 -17.41 -33.11
CA CYS A 227 21.33 -16.17 -33.33
C CYS A 227 20.86 -16.15 -34.79
N PRO A 228 19.59 -15.85 -35.08
CA PRO A 228 19.21 -15.28 -36.37
C PRO A 228 19.69 -13.83 -36.42
N GLN A 229 20.41 -13.49 -37.49
CA GLN A 229 20.93 -12.16 -37.76
C GLN A 229 19.79 -11.17 -37.98
N TRP A 230 19.93 -9.99 -37.38
CA TRP A 230 19.20 -8.78 -37.74
C TRP A 230 19.45 -8.46 -39.21
N THR A 231 18.37 -8.33 -40.00
CA THR A 231 18.38 -7.63 -41.28
C THR A 231 17.17 -6.70 -41.34
N GLU A 232 17.46 -5.41 -41.36
CA GLU A 232 16.63 -4.36 -41.96
C GLU A 232 17.59 -3.47 -42.78
N PRO A 233 17.15 -2.73 -43.82
CA PRO A 233 15.77 -2.29 -44.09
C PRO A 233 15.30 -2.52 -45.54
N ASN A 234 14.00 -2.42 -45.81
CA ASN A 234 13.49 -2.09 -47.14
C ASN A 234 12.44 -0.97 -47.04
N PRO A 235 12.64 0.20 -47.69
CA PRO A 235 11.70 1.30 -47.66
C PRO A 235 10.64 1.11 -48.76
N GLY A 236 9.35 1.15 -48.40
CA GLY A 236 8.26 1.28 -49.37
C GLY A 236 7.03 0.44 -49.08
N CYS A 237 6.11 1.01 -48.29
CA CYS A 237 4.64 1.05 -48.43
C CYS A 237 4.04 1.52 -47.10
#